data_AF-A0A968C5I5-F1
#
_entry.id   AF-A0A968C5I5-F1
#
_cell.length_a   1.000
_cell.length_b   1.000
_cell.length_c   1.000
_cell.angle_alpha   90.00
_cell.angle_beta   90.00
_cell.angle_gamma   90.00
#
_symmetry.space_group_name_H-M   'P 1'
#
loop_
_entity.id
_entity.type
_entity.pdbx_description
1 polymer ?
#
loop_
_entity_poly.entity_id
_entity_poly.type
_entity_poly.pdbx_seq_one_letter_code
_entity_poly.pdbx_strand_id
1 'polypeptide(L)' 'REVRQVLIEEGVDIAAEYYLALLLDRALKAPVFVASAEGGTEIEEVAAERPEAI' A
#
# COMPACT_ATOMS: atom_id res chain seq x y z
N ARG A 1 1.13 -27.96 6.42
CA ARG A 1 1.98 -26.88 5.86
C ARG A 1 2.59 -26.18 7.07
N GLU A 2 3.91 -26.02 7.12
CA GLU A 2 4.61 -25.55 8.33
C GLU A 2 5.03 -24.08 8.20
N VAL A 3 4.79 -23.28 9.23
CA VAL A 3 5.24 -21.88 9.31
C VAL A 3 6.67 -21.87 9.85
N ARG A 4 7.61 -21.27 9.12
CA ARG A 4 9.04 -21.31 9.48
C ARG A 4 9.49 -20.18 10.40
N GLN A 5 8.81 -19.04 10.35
CA GLN A 5 9.21 -17.82 11.05
C GLN A 5 7.99 -16.97 11.39
N VAL A 6 8.10 -16.19 12.46
CA VAL A 6 7.13 -15.18 12.90
C VAL A 6 7.90 -13.90 13.18
N LEU A 7 7.40 -12.77 12.70
CA LEU A 7 7.88 -11.43 13.04
C LEU A 7 7.07 -10.93 14.24
N ILE A 8 7.76 -10.45 15.28
CA ILE A 8 7.15 -9.87 16.47
C ILE A 8 7.68 -8.44 16.60
N GLU A 9 6.78 -7.47 16.70
CA GLU A 9 7.07 -6.04 16.80
C GLU A 9 6.33 -5.43 18.00
N GLU A 10 6.77 -4.27 18.44
CA GLU A 10 6.06 -3.49 19.46
C GLU A 10 4.76 -2.92 18.89
N GLY A 11 3.71 -2.86 19.71
CA GLY A 11 2.48 -2.17 19.33
C GLY A 11 2.69 -0.66 19.23
N VAL A 12 2.01 -0.01 18.28
CA VAL A 12 2.08 1.44 18.09
C VAL A 12 0.69 2.04 18.04
N ASP A 13 0.53 3.24 18.60
CA ASP A 13 -0.69 4.04 18.47
C ASP A 13 -0.73 4.69 17.08
N ILE A 14 -1.61 4.19 16.23
CA ILE A 14 -1.70 4.65 14.84
C ILE A 14 -2.67 5.84 14.77
N ALA A 15 -2.12 7.04 14.52
CA ALA A 15 -2.91 8.25 14.35
C ALA A 15 -3.55 8.36 12.95
N ALA A 16 -2.87 7.84 11.92
CA ALA A 16 -3.34 7.78 10.55
C ALA A 16 -2.57 6.70 9.78
N GLU A 17 -3.23 6.08 8.81
CA GLU A 17 -2.63 5.07 7.92
C GLU A 17 -2.63 5.59 6.48
N TYR A 18 -1.55 5.29 5.76
CA TYR A 18 -1.39 5.69 4.36
C TYR A 18 -0.88 4.51 3.54
N TYR A 19 -1.28 4.44 2.28
CA TYR A 19 -0.69 3.55 1.31
C TYR A 19 0.41 4.27 0.54
N LEU A 20 1.58 3.65 0.37
CA LEU A 20 2.66 4.14 -0.46
C LEU A 20 3.35 2.99 -1.17
N ALA A 21 3.44 3.07 -2.50
CA ALA A 21 4.18 2.13 -3.32
C ALA A 21 5.05 2.85 -4.35
N LEU A 22 6.18 2.23 -4.69
CA LEU A 22 7.02 2.62 -5.82
C LEU A 22 6.98 1.49 -6.84
N LEU A 23 6.43 1.78 -8.02
CA LEU A 23 6.25 0.82 -9.11
C LEU A 23 7.10 1.23 -10.30
N LEU A 24 7.44 0.27 -11.16
CA LEU A 24 8.00 0.57 -12.48
C LEU A 24 6.87 0.58 -13.50
N ASP A 25 6.49 1.76 -13.97
CA ASP A 25 5.48 1.90 -15.00
C ASP A 25 6.07 1.55 -16.37
N ARG A 26 5.48 0.56 -17.04
CA ARG A 26 5.98 0.07 -18.33
C ARG A 26 5.78 1.06 -19.47
N ALA A 27 4.71 1.84 -19.46
CA ALA A 27 4.41 2.82 -20.49
C ALA A 27 5.38 4.02 -20.40
N LEU A 28 5.64 4.47 -19.17
CA LEU A 28 6.54 5.58 -18.88
C LEU A 28 8.01 5.15 -18.83
N LYS A 29 8.28 3.85 -18.69
CA LYS A 29 9.63 3.27 -18.51
C LYS A 29 10.40 3.94 -17.38
N ALA A 30 9.68 4.29 -16.31
CA ALA A 30 10.19 5.07 -15.19
C ALA A 30 9.54 4.61 -13.87
N PRO A 31 10.21 4.86 -12.72
CA PRO A 31 9.59 4.68 -11.42
C PRO A 31 8.43 5.67 -11.22
N VAL A 32 7.33 5.19 -10.64
CA VAL A 32 6.13 5.95 -10.31
C VAL A 32 5.74 5.67 -8.87
N PHE A 33 5.40 6.74 -8.14
CA PHE A 33 4.79 6.63 -6.82
C PHE A 33 3.28 6.47 -6.94
N VAL A 34 2.72 5.58 -6.13
CA VAL A 34 1.28 5.48 -5.86
C VAL A 34 1.10 5.77 -4.39
N ALA A 35 0.27 6.76 -4.04
CA ALA A 35 0.07 7.17 -2.66
C ALA A 35 -1.41 7.42 -2.39
N SER A 36 -1.90 6.97 -1.24
CA SER A 36 -3.29 7.18 -0.83
C SER A 36 -3.41 7.45 0.67
N ALA A 37 -4.40 8.27 1.04
CA ALA A 37 -4.84 8.42 2.42
C ALA A 37 -5.65 7.22 2.94
N GLU A 38 -5.97 6.28 2.07
CA GLU A 38 -6.72 5.06 2.38
C GLU A 38 -5.72 3.92 2.71
N GLY A 39 -4.94 4.11 3.78
CA GLY A 39 -4.08 3.07 4.30
C GLY A 39 -4.87 1.94 4.97
N GLY A 40 -4.28 0.74 5.03
CA GLY A 40 -4.90 -0.42 5.69
C GLY A 40 -6.02 -1.10 4.89
N THR A 41 -6.30 -0.64 3.66
CA THR A 41 -7.31 -1.20 2.75
C THR A 41 -6.68 -1.80 1.49
N GLU A 42 -7.45 -2.63 0.76
CA GLU A 42 -7.04 -3.15 -0.55
C GLU A 42 -6.99 -2.01 -1.59
N ILE A 43 -5.79 -1.67 -2.06
CA ILE A 43 -5.58 -0.50 -2.92
C ILE A 43 -6.24 -0.67 -4.30
N GLU A 44 -6.38 -1.90 -4.79
CA GLU A 44 -7.01 -2.22 -6.05
C GLU A 44 -8.51 -1.88 -6.06
N GLU A 45 -9.18 -2.03 -4.91
CA GLU A 45 -10.59 -1.66 -4.74
C GLU A 45 -10.74 -0.14 -4.71
N VAL A 46 -9.87 0.56 -3.97
CA VAL A 46 -9.82 2.02 -3.95
C VAL A 46 -9.62 2.60 -5.35
N ALA A 47 -8.68 2.04 -6.12
CA ALA A 47 -8.42 2.46 -7.50
C ALA A 47 -9.63 2.28 -8.43
N ALA A 48 -10.45 1.24 -8.21
CA ALA A 48 -11.62 0.94 -9.02
C ALA A 48 -12.82 1.82 -8.69
N GLU A 49 -13.06 2.10 -7.40
CA GLU A 49 -14.24 2.84 -6.94
C GLU A 49 -14.01 4.36 -6.88
N ARG A 50 -12.80 4.78 -6.48
CA ARG A 50 -12.41 6.18 -6.22
C ARG A 50 -11.01 6.46 -6.78
N PRO A 51 -10.83 6.48 -8.11
CA PRO A 51 -9.53 6.67 -8.75
C PRO A 51 -8.86 8.01 -8.39
N GLU A 52 -9.60 9.01 -7.90
CA GLU A 52 -9.07 10.27 -7.40
C GLU A 52 -8.33 10.16 -6.06
N ALA A 53 -8.46 9.02 -5.38
CA ALA A 53 -7.81 8.75 -4.10
C ALA A 53 -6.39 8.15 -4.24
N ILE A 54 -5.85 8.08 -5.47
CA ILE A 54 -4.50 7.56 -5.80
C ILE A 54 -3.72 8.48 -6.74
#